data_AF-A0AAD7ENU4-F1
#
_entry.id   AF-A0AAD7ENU4-F1
#
_cell.length_a   1.000
_cell.length_b   1.000
_cell.length_c   1.000
_cell.angle_alpha   90.00
_cell.angle_beta   90.00
_cell.angle_gamma   90.00
#
_symmetry.space_group_name_H-M   'P 1'
#
loop_
_entity.id
_entity.type
_entity.pdbx_description
1 polymer ?
#
loop_
_entity_poly.entity_id
_entity_poly.type
_entity_poly.pdbx_seq_one_letter_code
_entity_poly.pdbx_strand_id
1 'polypeptide(L)'
;MPLSRILALYPALTTDIEPPLAYERLTNVGLRGLVYAFGVGFAAAHMQGDPFPMFLVTSANDRTLAALYARKHFPALRRVCVLSHSLLEEFDRADGPAEEGMARWERWWEACNRAGGEA
;
A
#
# COMPACT_ATOMS: atom_id res chain seq x y z
N MET A 1 -21.87 -26.16 12.21
CA MET A 1 -20.66 -26.95 12.49
C MET A 1 -19.62 -26.00 13.09
N PRO A 2 -19.04 -26.27 14.27
CA PRO A 2 -18.15 -25.31 14.91
C PRO A 2 -16.82 -25.18 14.15
N LEU A 3 -16.28 -23.96 14.10
CA LEU A 3 -14.99 -23.61 13.45
C LEU A 3 -13.83 -24.54 13.88
N SER A 4 -13.86 -25.00 15.12
CA SER A 4 -12.90 -25.96 15.68
C SER A 4 -12.87 -27.31 14.95
N ARG A 5 -14.01 -27.77 14.41
CA ARG A 5 -14.07 -29.02 13.62
C ARG A 5 -13.54 -28.85 12.20
N ILE A 6 -13.62 -27.66 11.63
CA ILE A 6 -13.11 -27.37 10.27
C ILE A 6 -11.58 -27.32 10.29
N LEU A 7 -11.00 -26.68 11.31
CA LEU A 7 -9.54 -26.61 11.49
C LEU A 7 -8.91 -27.97 11.79
N ALA A 8 -9.61 -28.86 12.49
CA ALA A 8 -9.15 -30.23 12.76
C ALA A 8 -9.12 -31.14 11.52
N LEU A 9 -9.94 -30.84 10.50
CA LEU A 9 -10.01 -31.62 9.26
C LEU A 9 -8.94 -31.20 8.23
N TYR A 10 -8.34 -30.04 8.42
CA TYR A 10 -7.34 -29.47 7.52
C TYR A 10 -6.18 -28.88 8.34
N PRO A 11 -5.26 -29.72 8.86
CA PRO A 11 -4.07 -29.24 9.59
C PRO A 11 -3.14 -28.36 8.74
N ALA A 12 -3.27 -28.38 7.42
CA ALA A 12 -2.60 -27.41 6.53
C ALA A 12 -3.20 -25.99 6.59
N LEU A 13 -4.40 -25.81 7.17
CA LEU A 13 -4.97 -24.50 7.51
C LEU A 13 -4.62 -24.07 8.94
N THR A 14 -4.01 -24.97 9.73
CA THR A 14 -3.34 -24.65 11.00
C THR A 14 -1.86 -24.41 10.74
N THR A 15 -1.53 -23.73 9.64
CA THR A 15 -0.17 -23.24 9.46
C THR A 15 0.16 -22.38 10.66
N ASP A 16 1.02 -22.91 11.53
CA ASP A 16 2.13 -22.15 12.08
C ASP A 16 2.74 -21.38 10.91
N ILE A 17 2.15 -20.23 10.58
CA ILE A 17 2.84 -19.23 9.79
C ILE A 17 3.90 -18.76 10.75
N GLU A 18 5.09 -19.36 10.66
CA GLU A 18 6.32 -18.81 11.22
C GLU A 18 6.21 -17.28 11.13
N PRO A 19 6.39 -16.55 12.25
CA PRO A 19 6.24 -15.10 12.23
C PRO A 19 7.05 -14.57 11.05
N PRO A 20 6.47 -13.75 10.14
CA PRO A 20 7.07 -13.55 8.84
C PRO A 20 8.50 -13.07 9.04
N LEU A 21 9.47 -13.87 8.56
CA LEU A 21 10.90 -13.63 8.74
C LEU A 21 11.17 -12.16 8.43
N ALA A 22 11.67 -11.43 9.43
CA ALA A 22 12.01 -10.04 9.24
C ALA A 22 13.10 -9.94 8.16
N TYR A 23 12.84 -9.14 7.13
CA TYR A 23 13.79 -8.89 6.06
C TYR A 23 14.81 -7.85 6.51
N GLU A 24 15.87 -8.30 7.18
CA GLU A 24 16.85 -7.45 7.87
C GLU A 24 17.70 -6.57 6.95
N ARG A 25 17.78 -6.89 5.66
CA ARG A 25 18.69 -6.21 4.71
C ARG A 25 17.96 -5.38 3.66
N LEU A 26 16.63 -5.46 3.60
CA LEU A 26 15.86 -4.72 2.60
C LEU A 26 15.77 -3.25 3.02
N THR A 27 16.50 -2.40 2.30
CA THR A 27 16.58 -0.97 2.61
C THR A 27 15.69 -0.11 1.71
N ASN A 28 15.30 -0.60 0.53
CA ASN A 28 14.50 0.17 -0.42
C ASN A 28 13.38 -0.69 -0.97
N VAL A 29 12.17 -0.13 -1.03
CA VAL A 29 11.00 -0.76 -1.63
C VAL A 29 10.41 0.18 -2.67
N GLY A 30 10.09 -0.35 -3.84
CA GLY A 30 9.36 0.36 -4.88
C GLY A 30 7.90 -0.06 -4.90
N LEU A 31 6.99 0.91 -4.82
CA LEU A 31 5.56 0.68 -4.98
C LEU A 31 5.16 0.73 -6.44
N ARG A 32 4.47 -0.33 -6.89
CA ARG A 32 3.85 -0.43 -8.21
C ARG A 32 2.34 -0.59 -8.03
N GLY A 33 1.58 -0.29 -9.09
CA GLY A 33 0.13 -0.49 -9.09
C GLY A 33 -0.63 0.56 -8.26
N LEU A 34 -0.10 1.78 -8.15
CA LEU A 34 -0.75 2.90 -7.46
C LEU A 34 -1.84 3.58 -8.31
N VAL A 35 -2.46 2.80 -9.20
CA VAL A 35 -3.63 3.25 -9.96
C VAL A 35 -4.74 3.56 -8.96
N TYR A 36 -5.41 4.71 -9.09
CA TYR A 36 -6.40 5.25 -8.13
C TYR A 36 -5.85 5.81 -6.81
N ALA A 37 -4.53 5.75 -6.55
CA ALA A 37 -4.01 6.14 -5.25
C ALA A 37 -4.15 7.63 -4.92
N PHE A 38 -4.24 8.53 -5.91
CA PHE A 38 -4.22 9.98 -5.65
C PHE A 38 -5.22 10.78 -6.48
N GLY A 39 -6.26 10.11 -7.01
CA GLY A 39 -7.36 10.79 -7.70
C GLY A 39 -6.99 11.45 -9.03
N VAL A 40 -5.82 11.15 -9.62
CA VAL A 40 -5.36 11.73 -10.88
C VAL A 40 -5.52 10.79 -12.07
N GLY A 41 -5.67 11.36 -13.26
CA GLY A 41 -5.52 10.66 -14.54
C GLY A 41 -6.63 9.69 -14.95
N PHE A 42 -6.27 8.64 -15.69
CA PHE A 42 -7.19 7.58 -16.18
C PHE A 42 -8.09 7.00 -15.08
N ALA A 43 -7.57 6.97 -13.85
CA ALA A 43 -8.28 6.55 -12.65
C ALA A 43 -9.44 7.49 -12.29
N ALA A 44 -9.25 8.81 -12.38
CA ALA A 44 -10.30 9.81 -12.14
C ALA A 44 -11.42 9.73 -13.19
N ALA A 45 -11.06 9.47 -14.46
CA ALA A 45 -12.02 9.35 -15.55
C ALA A 45 -12.96 8.13 -15.41
N HIS A 46 -12.50 7.04 -14.78
CA HIS A 46 -13.31 5.84 -14.54
C HIS A 46 -14.08 5.85 -13.20
N MET A 47 -13.89 6.87 -12.35
CA MET A 47 -14.60 6.98 -11.07
C MET A 47 -16.12 7.13 -11.22
N GLN A 48 -16.60 7.58 -12.38
CA GLN A 48 -18.03 7.84 -12.59
C GLN A 48 -18.88 6.57 -12.85
N GLY A 49 -18.25 5.43 -13.19
CA GLY A 49 -18.97 4.20 -13.55
C GLY A 49 -19.16 3.20 -12.40
N ASP A 50 -18.10 2.91 -11.65
CA ASP A 50 -18.13 2.01 -10.48
C ASP A 50 -17.01 2.39 -9.48
N PRO A 51 -17.35 2.88 -8.27
CA PRO A 51 -16.36 3.28 -7.27
C PRO A 51 -15.76 2.11 -6.50
N PHE A 52 -16.31 0.89 -6.60
CA PHE A 52 -15.89 -0.24 -5.77
C PHE A 52 -14.45 -0.71 -6.01
N PRO A 53 -13.97 -0.88 -7.25
CA PRO A 53 -12.57 -1.24 -7.51
C PRO A 53 -11.59 -0.20 -6.97
N MET A 54 -11.94 1.09 -7.07
CA MET A 54 -11.15 2.19 -6.54
C MET A 54 -10.98 2.07 -5.02
N PHE A 55 -12.08 1.82 -4.30
CA PHE A 55 -12.04 1.68 -2.85
C PHE A 55 -11.16 0.50 -2.42
N LEU A 56 -11.27 -0.64 -3.10
CA LEU A 56 -10.45 -1.82 -2.82
C LEU A 56 -8.96 -1.56 -3.05
N VAL A 57 -8.60 -1.02 -4.20
CA VAL A 57 -7.19 -0.74 -4.55
C VAL A 57 -6.60 0.29 -3.60
N THR A 58 -7.36 1.35 -3.30
CA THR A 58 -6.97 2.37 -2.33
C THR A 58 -6.74 1.78 -0.94
N SER A 59 -7.69 0.99 -0.45
CA SER A 59 -7.60 0.35 0.87
C SER A 59 -6.42 -0.62 0.95
N ALA A 60 -6.11 -1.32 -0.15
CA ALA A 60 -4.94 -2.19 -0.23
C ALA A 60 -3.65 -1.37 -0.17
N ASN A 61 -3.55 -0.28 -0.94
CA ASN A 61 -2.39 0.62 -0.95
C ASN A 61 -2.10 1.19 0.45
N ASP A 62 -3.12 1.69 1.13
CA ASP A 62 -3.00 2.24 2.50
C ASP A 62 -2.51 1.16 3.50
N ARG A 63 -3.04 -0.06 3.41
CA ARG A 63 -2.59 -1.19 4.25
C ARG A 63 -1.15 -1.60 3.94
N THR A 64 -0.77 -1.65 2.67
CA THR A 64 0.60 -1.97 2.26
C THR A 64 1.59 -0.95 2.80
N LEU A 65 1.30 0.35 2.65
CA LEU A 65 2.18 1.40 3.17
C LEU A 65 2.31 1.32 4.70
N ALA A 66 1.19 1.15 5.40
CA ALA A 66 1.20 1.00 6.85
C ALA A 66 2.04 -0.21 7.31
N ALA A 67 1.94 -1.34 6.60
CA ALA A 67 2.73 -2.53 6.89
C ALA A 67 4.23 -2.33 6.64
N LEU A 68 4.60 -1.60 5.59
CA LEU A 68 6.00 -1.26 5.30
C LEU A 68 6.61 -0.41 6.42
N TYR A 69 5.90 0.64 6.85
CA TYR A 69 6.39 1.55 7.88
C TYR A 69 6.21 1.06 9.31
N ALA A 70 5.45 -0.01 9.55
CA ALA A 70 5.36 -0.66 10.87
C ALA A 70 6.69 -1.27 11.33
N ARG A 71 7.70 -1.40 10.44
CA ARG A 71 9.05 -1.96 10.70
C ARG A 71 9.10 -3.39 11.24
N LYS A 72 7.96 -4.04 11.49
CA LYS A 72 7.88 -5.43 11.97
C LYS A 72 8.53 -6.41 11.01
N HIS A 73 8.33 -6.22 9.71
CA HIS A 73 8.84 -7.12 8.66
C HIS A 73 10.04 -6.55 7.91
N PHE A 74 10.29 -5.23 8.01
CA PHE A 74 11.35 -4.56 7.26
C PHE A 74 12.10 -3.57 8.18
N PRO A 75 12.84 -4.05 9.19
CA PRO A 75 13.47 -3.20 10.18
C PRO A 75 14.48 -2.23 9.58
N ALA A 76 15.20 -2.63 8.53
CA ALA A 76 16.20 -1.81 7.85
C ALA A 76 15.67 -0.91 6.72
N LEU A 77 14.36 -0.87 6.46
CA LEU A 77 13.75 -0.13 5.35
C LEU A 77 14.04 1.38 5.44
N ARG A 78 14.79 1.98 4.54
CA ARG A 78 15.07 3.43 4.57
C ARG A 78 14.15 4.23 3.67
N ARG A 79 13.80 3.66 2.51
CA ARG A 79 13.07 4.40 1.48
C ARG A 79 11.95 3.56 0.87
N VAL A 80 10.79 4.20 0.72
CA VAL A 80 9.69 3.69 -0.11
C VAL A 80 9.53 4.65 -1.28
N CYS A 81 9.79 4.17 -2.50
CA CYS A 81 9.70 4.98 -3.71
C CYS A 81 8.42 4.64 -4.48
N VAL A 82 7.78 5.64 -5.08
CA VAL A 82 6.75 5.42 -6.08
C VAL A 82 7.42 5.06 -7.40
N LEU A 83 7.20 3.84 -7.92
CA LEU A 83 7.73 3.37 -9.20
C LEU A 83 6.61 3.10 -10.22
N SER A 84 5.47 3.76 -10.06
CA SER A 84 4.31 3.60 -10.93
C SER A 84 4.37 4.63 -12.05
N HIS A 85 4.87 4.24 -13.23
CA HIS A 85 5.03 5.13 -14.39
C HIS A 85 3.75 5.90 -14.73
N SER A 86 2.62 5.19 -14.84
CA SER A 86 1.33 5.79 -15.12
C SER A 86 0.83 6.75 -14.04
N LEU A 87 1.33 6.67 -12.81
CA LEU A 87 1.00 7.65 -11.77
C LEU A 87 1.91 8.88 -11.89
N LEU A 88 3.20 8.68 -12.14
CA LEU A 88 4.17 9.77 -12.28
C LEU A 88 3.82 10.66 -13.48
N GLU A 89 3.46 10.08 -14.63
CA GLU A 89 3.01 10.85 -15.81
C GLU A 89 1.75 11.67 -15.53
N GLU A 90 0.83 11.15 -14.70
CA GLU A 90 -0.39 11.85 -14.35
C GLU A 90 -0.14 12.96 -13.33
N PHE A 91 0.82 12.78 -12.42
CA PHE A 91 1.29 13.85 -11.55
C PHE A 91 1.98 14.96 -12.33
N ASP A 92 2.85 14.61 -13.28
CA ASP A 92 3.51 15.61 -14.14
C ASP A 92 2.47 16.42 -14.95
N ARG A 93 1.36 15.79 -15.34
CA ARG A 93 0.27 16.45 -16.08
C ARG A 93 -0.66 17.28 -15.19
N ALA A 94 -0.98 16.78 -14.00
CA ALA A 94 -1.94 17.38 -13.07
C ALA A 94 -1.28 18.34 -12.06
N ASP A 95 0.05 18.53 -12.12
CA ASP A 95 0.85 19.26 -11.15
C ASP A 95 0.67 18.73 -9.72
N GLY A 96 0.70 17.40 -9.59
CA GLY A 96 0.58 16.68 -8.32
C GLY A 96 -0.77 15.95 -8.12
N PRO A 97 -1.13 15.61 -6.86
CA PRO A 97 -2.36 14.91 -6.52
C PRO A 97 -3.63 15.74 -6.77
N ALA A 98 -4.75 15.08 -7.03
CA ALA A 98 -6.06 15.75 -7.01
C ALA A 98 -6.42 16.19 -5.58
N GLU A 99 -7.37 17.11 -5.44
CA GLU A 99 -7.80 17.66 -4.13
C GLU A 99 -8.21 16.54 -3.17
N GLU A 100 -8.95 15.53 -3.65
CA GLU A 100 -9.37 14.38 -2.84
C GLU A 100 -8.19 13.42 -2.53
N GLY A 101 -7.14 13.46 -3.35
CA GLY A 101 -5.91 12.70 -3.20
C GLY A 101 -4.88 13.34 -2.27
N MET A 102 -4.92 14.67 -2.09
CA MET A 102 -3.95 15.43 -1.29
C MET A 102 -3.96 14.99 0.18
N ALA A 103 -5.13 14.79 0.79
CA ALA A 103 -5.21 14.32 2.16
C ALA A 103 -4.54 12.94 2.35
N ARG A 104 -4.55 12.07 1.32
CA ARG A 104 -3.84 10.78 1.38
C ARG A 104 -2.35 10.97 1.21
N TRP A 105 -1.95 11.81 0.26
CA TRP A 105 -0.55 12.18 0.04
C TRP A 105 0.11 12.68 1.34
N GLU A 106 -0.54 13.60 2.05
CA GLU A 106 -0.05 14.11 3.33
C GLU A 106 0.08 13.02 4.39
N ARG A 107 -0.93 12.15 4.54
CA ARG A 107 -0.84 11.01 5.48
C ARG A 107 0.33 10.08 5.16
N TRP A 108 0.55 9.81 3.89
CA TRP A 108 1.65 8.97 3.43
C TRP A 108 2.99 9.64 3.70
N TRP A 109 3.13 10.92 3.36
CA TRP A 109 4.29 11.74 3.62
C TRP A 109 4.64 11.78 5.12
N GLU A 110 3.66 12.04 5.97
CA GLU A 110 3.85 12.01 7.42
C GLU A 110 4.27 10.63 7.93
N ALA A 111 3.72 9.54 7.38
CA ALA A 111 4.12 8.19 7.73
C ALA A 111 5.58 7.93 7.37
N CYS A 112 6.04 8.44 6.21
CA CYS A 112 7.44 8.38 5.80
C CYS A 112 8.33 9.14 6.80
N ASN A 113 7.97 10.39 7.13
CA ASN A 113 8.74 11.24 8.04
C ASN A 113 8.82 10.68 9.47
N ARG A 114 7.69 10.19 10.02
CA ARG A 114 7.67 9.55 11.35
C ARG A 114 8.53 8.30 11.42
N ALA A 115 8.65 7.58 10.31
CA ALA A 115 9.46 6.38 10.23
C ALA A 115 10.95 6.66 9.98
N GLY A 116 11.39 7.93 10.01
CA GLY A 116 12.77 8.33 9.74
C GLY A 116 13.21 8.07 8.29
N GLY A 117 12.25 7.98 7.36
CA GLY A 117 12.55 7.90 5.95
C GLY A 117 13.08 9.23 5.42
N GLU A 118 14.10 9.19 4.59
CA GLU A 118 14.47 10.33 3.73
C GLU A 118 13.45 10.34 2.58
N ALA A 119 12.57 11.33 2.61
CA ALA A 119 11.54 11.53 1.59
C ALA A 119 12.15 12.08 0.29
#